data_AF-A0A7K1GQ79-F1
#
_entry.id   AF-A0A7K1GQ79-F1
#
_cell.length_a   1.000
_cell.length_b   1.000
_cell.length_c   1.000
_cell.angle_alpha   90.00
_cell.angle_beta   90.00
_cell.angle_gamma   90.00
#
_symmetry.space_group_name_H-M   'P 1'
#
loop_
_entity.id
_entity.type
_entity.pdbx_description
1 polymer ?
#
loop_
_entity_poly.entity_id
_entity_poly.type
_entity_poly.pdbx_seq_one_letter_code
_entity_poly.pdbx_strand_id
1 'polypeptide(L)'
;MPKLLLYTFILFLIMGKMSAQSTVANSYDKLIFDSYQKDQKIRMELDSLLENKNRSNEELVSLLSRIEKIDFDNQCVILPILDQYLEQKIELTDMSLSHVYYIIQHADGDIQSKYAVFVSELFDKGLVDNQEFAWFIDRLNVRKNKAQSYGFQVKSWADTKERFPYPISSSSEENCQQINLTSSKEYLEENFIGVYLPQYLTKDEFVVFGHVRGITQNLKIVIDEDFETKVNDKGFYVIKLKKNERNSFHLCLKKNDIKFDCKTITIDGKDWEEIDFFSQSN
;
A
#
# COMPACT_ATOMS: atom_id res chain seq x y z
N MET A 1 69.61 34.88 -51.08
CA MET A 1 68.28 34.27 -51.35
C MET A 1 67.64 33.87 -50.03
N PRO A 2 66.36 34.21 -49.80
CA PRO A 2 65.73 34.29 -48.48
C PRO A 2 64.96 33.00 -48.13
N LYS A 3 64.87 32.65 -46.84
CA LYS A 3 63.75 31.90 -46.25
C LYS A 3 63.62 32.39 -44.80
N LEU A 4 62.87 33.46 -44.56
CA LEU A 4 61.43 33.52 -44.27
C LEU A 4 61.09 32.86 -42.92
N LEU A 5 60.76 33.71 -41.94
CA LEU A 5 60.07 33.37 -40.69
C LEU A 5 58.80 32.58 -40.97
N LEU A 6 58.48 31.61 -40.12
CA LEU A 6 57.10 31.41 -39.68
C LEU A 6 57.07 30.73 -38.30
N TYR A 7 56.77 31.52 -37.27
CA TYR A 7 56.32 31.03 -35.98
C TYR A 7 54.89 30.48 -36.16
N THR A 8 54.72 29.16 -36.14
CA THR A 8 53.40 28.54 -36.01
C THR A 8 52.99 28.52 -34.55
N PHE A 9 52.14 29.48 -34.19
CA PHE A 9 51.35 29.48 -32.97
C PHE A 9 50.28 28.39 -33.09
N ILE A 10 50.48 27.23 -32.49
CA ILE A 10 49.46 26.18 -32.41
C ILE A 10 48.49 26.59 -31.30
N LEU A 11 47.39 27.24 -31.71
CA LEU A 11 46.21 27.44 -30.87
C LEU A 11 45.52 26.08 -30.74
N PHE A 12 45.83 25.32 -29.69
CA PHE A 12 45.02 24.15 -29.34
C PHE A 12 43.68 24.69 -28.82
N LEU A 13 42.66 24.66 -29.69
CA LEU A 13 41.26 24.73 -29.28
C LEU A 13 41.01 23.58 -28.30
N ILE A 14 40.98 23.89 -27.01
CA ILE A 14 40.32 23.06 -26.02
C ILE A 14 38.83 23.15 -26.37
N MET A 15 38.37 22.23 -27.21
CA MET A 15 36.95 21.93 -27.28
C MET A 15 36.56 21.39 -25.90
N GLY A 16 36.02 22.27 -25.06
CA GLY A 16 35.27 21.85 -23.89
C GLY A 16 34.18 20.91 -24.38
N LYS A 17 34.17 19.68 -23.90
CA LYS A 17 32.97 18.84 -23.94
C LYS A 17 31.94 19.58 -23.11
N MET A 18 31.10 20.40 -23.74
CA MET A 18 29.89 20.89 -23.12
C MET A 18 29.00 19.67 -22.91
N SER A 19 28.98 19.17 -21.67
CA SER A 19 28.06 18.13 -21.23
C SER A 19 26.64 18.66 -21.41
N ALA A 20 25.90 18.14 -22.38
CA ALA A 20 24.46 18.39 -22.54
C ALA A 20 23.61 17.75 -21.40
N GLN A 21 24.28 17.12 -20.43
CA GLN A 21 23.67 16.37 -19.34
C GLN A 21 23.07 17.27 -18.26
N SER A 22 23.62 18.49 -18.06
CA SER A 22 23.12 19.42 -17.03
C SER A 22 21.77 20.04 -17.36
N THR A 23 21.43 20.21 -18.64
CA THR A 23 20.13 20.77 -19.07
C THR A 23 19.02 19.73 -19.08
N VAL A 24 19.33 18.47 -19.42
CA VAL A 24 18.36 17.37 -19.42
C VAL A 24 18.04 16.91 -18.00
N ALA A 25 19.04 16.79 -17.11
CA ALA A 25 18.80 16.47 -15.70
C ALA A 25 17.83 17.48 -15.06
N ASN A 26 18.08 18.77 -15.29
CA ASN A 26 17.20 19.86 -14.85
C ASN A 26 15.76 19.76 -15.42
N SER A 27 15.60 19.16 -16.60
CA SER A 27 14.27 18.90 -17.18
C SER A 27 13.53 17.75 -16.50
N TYR A 28 14.23 16.68 -16.09
CA TYR A 28 13.60 15.55 -15.40
C TYR A 28 13.22 15.89 -13.96
N ASP A 29 14.11 16.57 -13.22
CA ASP A 29 13.80 17.05 -11.88
C ASP A 29 12.53 17.94 -11.88
N LYS A 30 12.39 18.81 -12.89
CA LYS A 30 11.20 19.63 -13.06
C LYS A 30 9.93 18.80 -13.33
N LEU A 31 9.99 17.79 -14.20
CA LEU A 31 8.85 16.93 -14.49
C LEU A 31 8.39 16.17 -13.23
N ILE A 32 9.33 15.64 -12.46
CA ILE A 32 9.07 14.97 -11.19
C ILE A 32 8.39 15.92 -10.21
N PHE A 33 8.94 17.13 -10.05
CA PHE A 33 8.38 18.15 -9.18
C PHE A 33 6.94 18.52 -9.58
N ASP A 34 6.69 18.78 -10.87
CA ASP A 34 5.37 19.13 -11.37
C ASP A 34 4.35 17.99 -11.15
N SER A 35 4.78 16.73 -11.32
CA SER A 35 3.95 15.55 -11.03
C SER A 35 3.63 15.41 -9.55
N TYR A 36 4.63 15.57 -8.68
CA TYR A 36 4.45 15.59 -7.24
C TYR A 36 3.48 16.70 -6.78
N GLN A 37 3.60 17.91 -7.33
CA GLN A 37 2.68 19.00 -6.99
C GLN A 37 1.22 18.67 -7.37
N LYS A 38 0.99 18.03 -8.51
CA LYS A 38 -0.36 17.59 -8.91
C LYS A 38 -0.90 16.53 -7.98
N ASP A 39 -0.06 15.55 -7.61
CA ASP A 39 -0.39 14.48 -6.66
C ASP A 39 -0.79 15.07 -5.30
N GLN A 40 0.07 15.90 -4.69
CA GLN A 40 -0.20 16.47 -3.38
C GLN A 40 -1.41 17.41 -3.39
N LYS A 41 -1.57 18.23 -4.42
CA LYS A 41 -2.71 19.15 -4.53
C LYS A 41 -4.05 18.41 -4.52
N ILE A 42 -4.17 17.31 -5.28
CA ILE A 42 -5.43 16.57 -5.35
C ILE A 42 -5.71 15.80 -4.04
N ARG A 43 -4.68 15.38 -3.29
CA ARG A 43 -4.84 14.82 -1.94
C ARG A 43 -5.36 15.85 -0.94
N MET A 44 -4.84 17.08 -0.98
CA MET A 44 -5.36 18.18 -0.16
C MET A 44 -6.83 18.51 -0.47
N GLU A 45 -7.24 18.44 -1.75
CA GLU A 45 -8.64 18.57 -2.14
C GLU A 45 -9.50 17.45 -1.54
N LEU A 46 -8.99 16.22 -1.49
CA LEU A 46 -9.68 15.08 -0.89
C LEU A 46 -9.83 15.24 0.62
N ASP A 47 -8.76 15.61 1.32
CA ASP A 47 -8.80 15.82 2.77
C ASP A 47 -9.82 16.91 3.13
N SER A 48 -9.79 18.03 2.43
CA SER A 48 -10.75 19.13 2.60
C SER A 48 -12.20 18.67 2.34
N LEU A 49 -12.41 17.84 1.33
CA LEU A 49 -13.72 17.28 1.03
C LEU A 49 -14.18 16.32 2.12
N LEU A 50 -13.30 15.45 2.64
CA LEU A 50 -13.63 14.48 3.68
C LEU A 50 -13.97 15.14 5.03
N GLU A 51 -13.37 16.29 5.34
CA GLU A 51 -13.71 17.12 6.50
C GLU A 51 -15.09 17.79 6.37
N ASN A 52 -15.57 18.02 5.15
CA ASN A 52 -16.88 18.61 4.91
C ASN A 52 -18.01 17.60 5.19
N LYS A 53 -18.68 17.78 6.33
CA LYS A 53 -19.83 16.95 6.76
C LYS A 53 -21.04 16.99 5.82
N ASN A 54 -21.13 17.99 4.94
CA ASN A 54 -22.23 18.16 3.99
C ASN A 54 -21.88 17.70 2.56
N ARG A 55 -20.73 17.06 2.35
CA ARG A 55 -20.32 16.55 1.03
C ARG A 55 -21.33 15.54 0.48
N SER A 56 -21.58 15.60 -0.82
CA SER A 56 -22.30 14.57 -1.55
C SER A 56 -21.40 13.37 -1.87
N ASN A 57 -22.01 12.23 -2.17
CA ASN A 57 -21.25 11.07 -2.66
C ASN A 57 -20.75 11.30 -4.08
N GLU A 58 -21.50 12.05 -4.89
CA GLU A 58 -21.15 12.41 -6.27
C GLU A 58 -19.87 13.26 -6.31
N GLU A 59 -19.73 14.24 -5.40
CA GLU A 59 -18.48 15.02 -5.26
C GLU A 59 -17.29 14.13 -4.93
N LEU A 60 -17.47 13.18 -4.00
CA LEU A 60 -16.40 12.25 -3.63
C LEU A 60 -16.00 11.35 -4.81
N VAL A 61 -16.97 10.72 -5.48
CA VAL A 61 -16.70 9.83 -6.62
C VAL A 61 -16.02 10.59 -7.76
N SER A 62 -16.46 11.81 -8.04
CA SER A 62 -15.85 12.68 -9.05
C SER A 62 -14.39 13.00 -8.70
N LEU A 63 -14.11 13.34 -7.44
CA LEU A 63 -12.76 13.64 -6.98
C LEU A 63 -11.85 12.41 -7.00
N LEU A 64 -12.35 11.25 -6.56
CA LEU A 64 -11.60 9.98 -6.61
C LEU A 64 -11.26 9.60 -8.07
N SER A 65 -12.17 9.79 -9.01
CA SER A 65 -11.89 9.56 -10.44
C SER A 65 -10.79 10.49 -10.97
N ARG A 66 -10.76 11.75 -10.53
CA ARG A 66 -9.69 12.70 -10.89
C ARG A 66 -8.35 12.29 -10.29
N ILE A 67 -8.35 11.81 -9.05
CA ILE A 67 -7.18 11.26 -8.38
C ILE A 67 -6.59 10.11 -9.20
N GLU A 68 -7.40 9.10 -9.53
CA GLU A 68 -6.94 7.94 -10.29
C GLU A 68 -6.33 8.35 -11.64
N LYS A 69 -6.93 9.35 -12.30
CA LYS A 69 -6.40 9.88 -13.55
C LYS A 69 -5.04 10.57 -13.36
N ILE A 70 -4.89 11.38 -12.32
CA ILE A 70 -3.63 12.07 -12.00
C ILE A 70 -2.54 11.06 -11.63
N ASP A 71 -2.88 10.06 -10.80
CA ASP A 71 -1.98 8.99 -10.40
C ASP A 71 -1.46 8.24 -11.64
N PHE A 72 -2.36 7.84 -12.54
CA PHE A 72 -2.00 7.19 -13.81
C PHE A 72 -1.10 8.07 -14.69
N ASP A 73 -1.47 9.34 -14.91
CA ASP A 73 -0.70 10.25 -15.75
C ASP A 73 0.71 10.49 -15.19
N ASN A 74 0.82 10.66 -13.88
CA ASN A 74 2.09 10.81 -13.19
C ASN A 74 2.94 9.53 -13.33
N GLN A 75 2.37 8.35 -13.13
CA GLN A 75 3.09 7.08 -13.28
C GLN A 75 3.60 6.90 -14.72
N CYS A 76 2.80 7.21 -15.74
CA CYS A 76 3.22 7.11 -17.14
C CYS A 76 4.43 8.00 -17.48
N VAL A 77 4.55 9.18 -16.84
CA VAL A 77 5.65 10.12 -17.08
C VAL A 77 6.88 9.76 -16.23
N ILE A 78 6.68 9.43 -14.96
CA ILE A 78 7.78 9.36 -13.98
C ILE A 78 8.44 7.98 -13.95
N LEU A 79 7.70 6.88 -14.11
CA LEU A 79 8.29 5.53 -14.03
C LEU A 79 9.37 5.27 -15.10
N PRO A 80 9.23 5.70 -16.37
CA PRO A 80 10.31 5.58 -17.35
C PRO A 80 11.55 6.42 -17.02
N ILE A 81 11.39 7.56 -16.34
CA ILE A 81 12.50 8.39 -15.86
C ILE A 81 13.23 7.66 -14.74
N LEU A 82 12.48 7.09 -13.80
CA LEU A 82 13.04 6.27 -12.72
C LEU A 82 13.79 5.05 -13.28
N ASP A 83 13.25 4.36 -14.28
CA ASP A 83 13.93 3.23 -14.92
C ASP A 83 15.29 3.66 -15.51
N GLN A 84 15.37 4.84 -16.14
CA GLN A 84 16.66 5.39 -16.62
C GLN A 84 17.63 5.74 -15.49
N TYR A 85 17.12 6.23 -14.36
CA TYR A 85 17.95 6.50 -13.18
C TYR A 85 18.53 5.19 -12.61
N LEU A 86 17.71 4.14 -12.49
CA LEU A 86 18.14 2.83 -12.02
C LEU A 86 19.15 2.15 -12.96
N GLU A 87 19.02 2.41 -14.27
CA GLU A 87 20.00 2.00 -15.29
C GLU A 87 21.25 2.91 -15.32
N GLN A 88 21.37 3.87 -14.41
CA GLN A 88 22.49 4.81 -14.28
C GLN A 88 22.71 5.66 -15.56
N LYS A 89 21.66 5.88 -16.35
CA LYS A 89 21.70 6.71 -17.57
C LYS A 89 21.53 8.19 -17.29
N ILE A 90 20.89 8.52 -16.15
CA ILE A 90 20.62 9.89 -15.72
C ILE A 90 20.95 10.04 -14.24
N GLU A 91 21.12 11.28 -13.81
CA GLU A 91 21.20 11.65 -12.39
C GLU A 91 19.93 12.42 -12.01
N LEU A 92 19.50 12.24 -10.77
CA LEU A 92 18.36 12.95 -10.17
C LEU A 92 18.80 13.50 -8.81
N THR A 93 18.22 14.63 -8.43
CA THR A 93 18.45 15.18 -7.09
C THR A 93 17.76 14.33 -6.02
N ASP A 94 18.29 14.36 -4.79
CA ASP A 94 17.67 13.70 -3.62
C ASP A 94 16.21 14.14 -3.42
N MET A 95 15.91 15.42 -3.69
CA MET A 95 14.55 15.95 -3.65
C MET A 95 13.64 15.32 -4.72
N SER A 96 14.14 15.10 -5.94
CA SER A 96 13.38 14.38 -6.95
C SER A 96 13.17 12.92 -6.56
N LEU A 97 14.17 12.27 -5.96
CA LEU A 97 14.04 10.89 -5.50
C LEU A 97 12.99 10.75 -4.38
N SER A 98 12.93 11.70 -3.44
CA SER A 98 11.87 11.71 -2.42
C SER A 98 10.48 11.99 -3.02
N HIS A 99 10.37 12.85 -4.05
CA HIS A 99 9.11 13.04 -4.77
C HIS A 99 8.65 11.80 -5.55
N VAL A 100 9.60 11.05 -6.14
CA VAL A 100 9.31 9.80 -6.86
C VAL A 100 8.67 8.76 -5.92
N TYR A 101 9.08 8.71 -4.65
CA TYR A 101 8.45 7.84 -3.66
C TYR A 101 6.93 8.04 -3.58
N TYR A 102 6.43 9.29 -3.59
CA TYR A 102 4.99 9.58 -3.56
C TYR A 102 4.24 8.97 -4.76
N ILE A 103 4.85 9.03 -5.94
CA ILE A 103 4.26 8.44 -7.15
C ILE A 103 4.23 6.91 -7.05
N ILE A 104 5.28 6.29 -6.51
CA ILE A 104 5.34 4.83 -6.29
C ILE A 104 4.31 4.39 -5.25
N GLN A 105 4.22 5.06 -4.10
CA GLN A 105 3.35 4.61 -3.01
C GLN A 105 1.85 4.69 -3.35
N HIS A 106 1.47 5.51 -4.34
CA HIS A 106 0.11 5.61 -4.88
C HIS A 106 -0.15 4.69 -6.08
N ALA A 107 0.86 3.96 -6.56
CA ALA A 107 0.70 3.01 -7.66
C ALA A 107 0.02 1.69 -7.26
N ASP A 108 -0.31 0.89 -8.27
CA ASP A 108 -0.85 -0.46 -8.08
C ASP A 108 0.18 -1.43 -7.46
N GLY A 109 -0.27 -2.66 -7.17
CA GLY A 109 0.53 -3.65 -6.45
C GLY A 109 1.77 -4.10 -7.20
N ASP A 110 1.68 -4.15 -8.53
CA ASP A 110 2.75 -4.65 -9.40
C ASP A 110 3.85 -3.60 -9.52
N ILE A 111 3.49 -2.34 -9.72
CA ILE A 111 4.43 -1.20 -9.74
C ILE A 111 5.13 -1.05 -8.39
N GLN A 112 4.37 -1.07 -7.28
CA GLN A 112 4.99 -1.00 -5.96
C GLN A 112 5.96 -2.15 -5.71
N SER A 113 5.60 -3.37 -6.13
CA SER A 113 6.48 -4.53 -5.99
C SER A 113 7.73 -4.41 -6.86
N LYS A 114 7.62 -3.87 -8.09
CA LYS A 114 8.76 -3.61 -8.98
C LYS A 114 9.79 -2.67 -8.33
N TYR A 115 9.34 -1.62 -7.67
CA TYR A 115 10.22 -0.60 -7.08
C TYR A 115 10.45 -0.74 -5.57
N ALA A 116 10.03 -1.84 -4.95
CA ALA A 116 10.15 -2.03 -3.50
C ALA A 116 11.60 -1.92 -3.00
N VAL A 117 12.55 -2.50 -3.74
CA VAL A 117 14.00 -2.40 -3.41
C VAL A 117 14.48 -0.96 -3.44
N PHE A 118 14.08 -0.20 -4.47
CA PHE A 118 14.41 1.22 -4.58
C PHE A 118 13.84 2.04 -3.42
N VAL A 119 12.61 1.77 -2.98
CA VAL A 119 12.03 2.46 -1.81
C VAL A 119 12.81 2.16 -0.53
N SER A 120 13.29 0.92 -0.34
CA SER A 120 14.21 0.60 0.76
C SER A 120 15.52 1.39 0.68
N GLU A 121 16.09 1.57 -0.52
CA GLU A 121 17.29 2.40 -0.70
C GLU A 121 17.03 3.88 -0.39
N LEU A 122 15.83 4.40 -0.70
CA LEU A 122 15.46 5.77 -0.33
C LEU A 122 15.35 5.93 1.19
N PHE A 123 14.78 4.93 1.87
CA PHE A 123 14.71 4.90 3.32
C PHE A 123 16.10 4.86 3.96
N ASP A 124 17.00 4.00 3.47
CA ASP A 124 18.38 3.90 3.96
C ASP A 124 19.17 5.21 3.78
N LYS A 125 18.83 6.01 2.76
CA LYS A 125 19.39 7.35 2.51
C LYS A 125 18.71 8.46 3.32
N GLY A 126 17.65 8.18 4.07
CA GLY A 126 16.86 9.17 4.80
C GLY A 126 16.01 10.07 3.90
N LEU A 127 15.70 9.64 2.68
CA LEU A 127 14.86 10.38 1.72
C LEU A 127 13.37 10.05 1.84
N VAL A 128 13.04 9.01 2.61
CA VAL A 128 11.69 8.60 3.01
C VAL A 128 11.72 8.43 4.52
N ASP A 129 10.73 8.97 5.23
CA ASP A 129 10.71 8.88 6.68
C ASP A 129 10.25 7.49 7.20
N ASN A 130 10.42 7.25 8.50
CA ASN A 130 10.08 5.98 9.14
C ASN A 130 8.59 5.62 8.99
N GLN A 131 7.70 6.61 9.07
CA GLN A 131 6.25 6.40 9.02
C GLN A 131 5.81 6.08 7.60
N GLU A 132 6.34 6.81 6.63
CA GLU A 132 6.14 6.59 5.20
C GLU A 132 6.61 5.20 4.77
N PHE A 133 7.84 4.83 5.17
CA PHE A 133 8.38 3.50 4.89
C PHE A 133 7.50 2.40 5.49
N ALA A 134 7.10 2.53 6.76
CA ALA A 134 6.21 1.57 7.42
C ALA A 134 4.86 1.43 6.70
N TRP A 135 4.25 2.54 6.27
CA TRP A 135 3.02 2.52 5.47
C TRP A 135 3.19 1.77 4.15
N PHE A 136 4.28 2.02 3.45
CA PHE A 136 4.57 1.37 2.18
C PHE A 136 4.75 -0.15 2.34
N ILE A 137 5.55 -0.57 3.33
CA ILE A 137 5.79 -1.99 3.61
C ILE A 137 4.50 -2.71 4.00
N ASP A 138 3.70 -2.13 4.91
CA ASP A 138 2.43 -2.73 5.29
C ASP A 138 1.46 -2.84 4.11
N ARG A 139 1.42 -1.83 3.23
CA ARG A 139 0.58 -1.85 2.01
C ARG A 139 0.99 -2.98 1.07
N LEU A 140 2.29 -3.19 0.87
CA LEU A 140 2.82 -4.31 0.09
C LEU A 140 2.44 -5.66 0.70
N ASN A 141 2.55 -5.80 2.01
CA ASN A 141 2.21 -7.03 2.72
C ASN A 141 0.70 -7.33 2.62
N VAL A 142 -0.15 -6.33 2.85
CA VAL A 142 -1.61 -6.48 2.73
C VAL A 142 -2.01 -6.92 1.32
N ARG A 143 -1.42 -6.33 0.27
CA ARG A 143 -1.69 -6.73 -1.12
C ARG A 143 -1.29 -8.17 -1.43
N LYS A 144 -0.37 -8.75 -0.65
CA LYS A 144 0.10 -10.14 -0.75
C LYS A 144 -0.57 -11.07 0.28
N ASN A 145 -1.65 -10.61 0.93
CA ASN A 145 -2.33 -11.34 1.99
C ASN A 145 -1.40 -11.74 3.16
N LYS A 146 -0.38 -10.93 3.42
CA LYS A 146 0.56 -11.09 4.53
C LYS A 146 0.16 -10.21 5.71
N ALA A 147 0.59 -10.63 6.90
CA ALA A 147 0.45 -9.80 8.09
C ALA A 147 1.28 -8.52 7.95
N GLN A 148 0.76 -7.42 8.48
CA GLN A 148 1.44 -6.14 8.50
C GLN A 148 2.70 -6.20 9.36
N SER A 149 3.79 -5.59 8.89
CA SER A 149 5.05 -5.55 9.64
C SER A 149 5.01 -4.50 10.75
N TYR A 150 4.26 -3.42 10.57
CA TYR A 150 4.20 -2.28 11.49
C TYR A 150 2.79 -1.99 12.02
N GLY A 151 1.74 -2.35 11.28
CA GLY A 151 0.35 -2.34 11.73
C GLY A 151 -0.44 -1.06 11.43
N PHE A 152 -0.23 -0.42 10.29
CA PHE A 152 -0.85 0.88 9.98
C PHE A 152 -2.00 0.87 8.97
N GLN A 153 -2.19 -0.21 8.20
CA GLN A 153 -3.27 -0.36 7.23
C GLN A 153 -4.55 -0.82 7.92
N VAL A 154 -5.62 -0.07 7.65
CA VAL A 154 -6.98 -0.36 8.11
C VAL A 154 -7.87 -0.50 6.90
N LYS A 155 -8.62 -1.60 6.85
CA LYS A 155 -9.68 -1.77 5.87
C LYS A 155 -10.91 -0.99 6.29
N SER A 156 -11.57 -0.37 5.32
CA SER A 156 -12.88 0.25 5.49
C SER A 156 -13.82 -0.29 4.43
N TRP A 157 -15.00 -0.77 4.83
CA TRP A 157 -16.02 -1.22 3.88
C TRP A 157 -16.97 -0.06 3.56
N ALA A 158 -17.17 0.22 2.28
CA ALA A 158 -17.97 1.36 1.84
C ALA A 158 -19.46 1.21 2.18
N ASP A 159 -19.97 -0.02 2.17
CA ASP A 159 -21.39 -0.31 2.33
C ASP A 159 -21.84 -0.33 3.81
N THR A 160 -21.02 -0.88 4.71
CA THR A 160 -21.32 -0.92 6.15
C THR A 160 -20.68 0.22 6.95
N LYS A 161 -19.71 0.94 6.35
CA LYS A 161 -18.86 1.95 6.99
C LYS A 161 -18.04 1.40 8.17
N GLU A 162 -17.95 0.08 8.29
CA GLU A 162 -17.12 -0.56 9.31
C GLU A 162 -15.65 -0.46 8.95
N ARG A 163 -14.81 -0.53 9.98
CA ARG A 163 -13.36 -0.49 9.85
C ARG A 163 -12.78 -1.67 10.61
N PHE A 164 -11.73 -2.26 10.05
CA PHE A 164 -11.01 -3.36 10.69
C PHE A 164 -9.52 -3.26 10.32
N PRO A 165 -8.59 -3.32 11.29
CA PRO A 165 -7.17 -3.37 11.00
C PRO A 165 -6.85 -4.68 10.27
N TYR A 166 -6.10 -4.64 9.18
CA TYR A 166 -5.60 -5.89 8.59
C TYR A 166 -4.75 -6.64 9.63
N PRO A 167 -4.66 -7.98 9.57
CA PRO A 167 -3.89 -8.73 10.55
C PRO A 167 -2.42 -8.27 10.65
N ILE A 168 -1.88 -8.21 11.86
CA ILE A 168 -0.63 -7.55 12.19
C ILE A 168 0.36 -8.60 12.69
N SER A 169 1.64 -8.49 12.36
CA SER A 169 2.68 -9.34 12.93
C SER A 169 2.80 -9.12 14.44
N SER A 170 2.96 -10.19 15.21
CA SER A 170 3.26 -10.12 16.65
C SER A 170 4.57 -9.38 16.97
N SER A 171 5.49 -9.27 16.00
CA SER A 171 6.72 -8.48 16.13
C SER A 171 6.56 -7.01 15.73
N SER A 172 5.35 -6.50 15.51
CA SER A 172 5.17 -5.15 14.95
C SER A 172 5.71 -4.03 15.85
N GLU A 173 5.54 -4.15 17.16
CA GLU A 173 6.10 -3.18 18.12
C GLU A 173 7.63 -3.16 18.10
N GLU A 174 8.25 -4.34 18.04
CA GLU A 174 9.71 -4.48 17.94
C GLU A 174 10.22 -3.87 16.62
N ASN A 175 9.52 -4.11 15.51
CA ASN A 175 9.87 -3.54 14.22
C ASN A 175 9.78 -2.00 14.23
N CYS A 176 8.72 -1.44 14.83
CA CYS A 176 8.58 0.01 15.00
C CYS A 176 9.74 0.58 15.84
N GLN A 177 10.09 -0.07 16.95
CA GLN A 177 11.20 0.35 17.81
C GLN A 177 12.55 0.34 17.07
N GLN A 178 12.81 -0.67 16.23
CA GLN A 178 14.06 -0.78 15.46
C GLN A 178 14.32 0.40 14.53
N ILE A 179 13.25 1.01 14.00
CA ILE A 179 13.35 2.19 13.14
C ILE A 179 13.03 3.49 13.89
N ASN A 180 12.92 3.48 15.22
CA ASN A 180 12.51 4.65 16.02
C ASN A 180 11.16 5.24 15.61
N LEU A 181 10.16 4.38 15.37
CA LEU A 181 8.78 4.76 15.07
C LEU A 181 7.85 4.42 16.24
N THR A 182 6.89 5.30 16.51
CA THR A 182 5.83 5.02 17.48
C THR A 182 4.89 3.94 16.95
N SER A 183 4.63 2.91 17.75
CA SER A 183 3.72 1.82 17.39
C SER A 183 2.27 2.31 17.27
N SER A 184 1.51 1.76 16.32
CA SER A 184 0.06 1.99 16.19
C SER A 184 -0.78 1.22 17.23
N LYS A 185 -0.17 0.32 18.02
CA LYS A 185 -0.88 -0.60 18.92
C LYS A 185 -1.85 0.08 19.87
N GLU A 186 -1.39 1.10 20.60
CA GLU A 186 -2.22 1.82 21.57
C GLU A 186 -3.46 2.42 20.87
N TYR A 187 -3.24 3.16 19.77
CA TYR A 187 -4.31 3.69 18.95
C TYR A 187 -5.30 2.61 18.49
N LEU A 188 -4.78 1.47 18.01
CA LEU A 188 -5.62 0.38 17.51
C LEU A 188 -6.44 -0.28 18.62
N GLU A 189 -5.85 -0.54 19.79
CA GLU A 189 -6.53 -1.18 20.92
C GLU A 189 -7.58 -0.25 21.56
N GLU A 190 -7.38 1.07 21.49
CA GLU A 190 -8.37 2.05 21.95
C GLU A 190 -9.53 2.25 20.98
N ASN A 191 -9.28 2.19 19.67
CA ASN A 191 -10.27 2.54 18.64
C ASN A 191 -11.01 1.33 18.06
N PHE A 192 -10.50 0.11 18.23
CA PHE A 192 -11.11 -1.11 17.72
C PHE A 192 -11.40 -2.09 18.85
N ILE A 193 -12.70 -2.27 19.15
CA ILE A 193 -13.16 -3.02 20.32
C ILE A 193 -14.04 -4.22 19.93
N GLY A 194 -14.22 -5.15 20.88
CA GLY A 194 -15.08 -6.32 20.71
C GLY A 194 -14.62 -7.21 19.55
N VAL A 195 -15.53 -7.52 18.62
CA VAL A 195 -15.21 -8.38 17.46
C VAL A 195 -14.23 -7.74 16.47
N TYR A 196 -13.99 -6.43 16.54
CA TYR A 196 -13.04 -5.73 15.66
C TYR A 196 -11.64 -5.61 16.27
N LEU A 197 -11.39 -6.18 17.45
CA LEU A 197 -10.07 -6.12 18.10
C LEU A 197 -8.95 -6.48 17.11
N PRO A 198 -7.82 -5.77 17.12
CA PRO A 198 -6.71 -6.03 16.21
C PRO A 198 -6.21 -7.47 16.33
N GLN A 199 -5.89 -8.09 15.20
CA GLN A 199 -5.44 -9.48 15.16
C GLN A 199 -3.93 -9.57 14.99
N TYR A 200 -3.19 -9.67 16.10
CA TYR A 200 -1.76 -9.95 16.08
C TYR A 200 -1.46 -11.43 15.82
N LEU A 201 -0.54 -11.73 14.91
CA LEU A 201 -0.24 -13.07 14.39
C LEU A 201 1.21 -13.48 14.62
N THR A 202 1.37 -14.69 15.10
CA THR A 202 2.63 -15.46 14.97
C THR A 202 2.71 -16.09 13.58
N LYS A 203 3.89 -16.63 13.21
CA LYS A 203 4.09 -17.24 11.88
C LYS A 203 3.16 -18.43 11.60
N ASP A 204 2.74 -19.13 12.66
CA ASP A 204 1.88 -20.31 12.60
C ASP A 204 0.40 -19.97 12.69
N GLU A 205 0.01 -18.70 12.65
CA GLU A 205 -1.39 -18.26 12.75
C GLU A 205 -1.91 -17.70 11.42
N PHE A 206 -3.20 -17.90 11.20
CA PHE A 206 -3.92 -17.46 10.02
C PHE A 206 -5.24 -16.81 10.43
N VAL A 207 -5.65 -15.74 9.74
CA VAL A 207 -6.93 -15.08 10.01
C VAL A 207 -7.85 -15.13 8.81
N VAL A 208 -9.12 -15.46 9.05
CA VAL A 208 -10.19 -15.20 8.10
C VAL A 208 -11.13 -14.17 8.68
N PHE A 209 -11.52 -13.19 7.87
CA PHE A 209 -12.55 -12.21 8.25
C PHE A 209 -13.42 -11.88 7.04
N GLY A 210 -14.53 -11.21 7.28
CA GLY A 210 -15.39 -10.73 6.21
C GLY A 210 -16.81 -10.48 6.70
N HIS A 211 -17.73 -10.39 5.76
CA HIS A 211 -19.12 -10.06 6.02
C HIS A 211 -20.08 -11.10 5.46
N VAL A 212 -21.14 -11.35 6.22
CA VAL A 212 -22.36 -11.97 5.72
C VAL A 212 -23.33 -10.88 5.29
N ARG A 213 -23.63 -10.83 4.00
CA ARG A 213 -24.60 -9.89 3.44
C ARG A 213 -26.01 -10.48 3.53
N GLY A 214 -27.02 -9.65 3.83
CA GLY A 214 -28.43 -10.06 3.96
C GLY A 214 -28.92 -10.20 5.41
N ILE A 215 -29.76 -11.21 5.70
CA ILE A 215 -30.34 -11.44 7.03
C ILE A 215 -29.30 -12.10 7.95
N THR A 216 -28.76 -11.35 8.90
CA THR A 216 -27.65 -11.77 9.79
C THR A 216 -28.09 -12.51 11.06
N GLN A 217 -29.39 -12.56 11.35
CA GLN A 217 -29.93 -13.15 12.58
C GLN A 217 -29.72 -14.67 12.64
N ASN A 218 -29.25 -15.14 13.81
CA ASN A 218 -29.01 -16.56 14.11
C ASN A 218 -28.03 -17.24 13.14
N LEU A 219 -27.08 -16.47 12.59
CA LEU A 219 -26.03 -16.97 11.73
C LEU A 219 -24.75 -17.28 12.51
N LYS A 220 -24.06 -18.33 12.05
CA LYS A 220 -22.72 -18.70 12.50
C LYS A 220 -21.86 -19.06 11.29
N ILE A 221 -20.56 -18.84 11.42
CA ILE A 221 -19.57 -19.38 10.47
C ILE A 221 -18.97 -20.63 11.09
N VAL A 222 -18.93 -21.71 10.31
CA VAL A 222 -18.42 -23.02 10.74
C VAL A 222 -17.19 -23.41 9.93
N ILE A 223 -16.18 -23.95 10.61
CA ILE A 223 -14.98 -24.50 9.99
C ILE A 223 -14.91 -26.00 10.22
N ASP A 224 -14.77 -26.77 9.14
CA ASP A 224 -14.50 -28.23 9.13
C ASP A 224 -15.35 -29.10 10.09
N GLU A 225 -16.50 -28.59 10.56
CA GLU A 225 -17.40 -29.18 11.56
C GLU A 225 -17.03 -29.00 13.05
N ASP A 226 -15.82 -28.54 13.36
CA ASP A 226 -15.30 -28.51 14.74
C ASP A 226 -15.39 -27.14 15.43
N PHE A 227 -15.46 -26.05 14.65
CA PHE A 227 -15.39 -24.70 15.18
C PHE A 227 -16.52 -23.83 14.65
N GLU A 228 -17.16 -23.07 15.54
CA GLU A 228 -18.18 -22.10 15.18
C GLU A 228 -17.80 -20.71 15.73
N THR A 229 -17.88 -19.67 14.89
CA THR A 229 -17.85 -18.27 15.34
C THR A 229 -19.19 -17.59 15.10
N LYS A 230 -19.49 -16.59 15.92
CA LYS A 230 -20.69 -15.76 15.75
C LYS A 230 -20.44 -14.68 14.72
N VAL A 231 -21.50 -14.38 13.98
CA VAL A 231 -21.60 -13.20 13.13
C VAL A 231 -22.23 -12.09 13.97
N ASN A 232 -21.70 -10.88 13.92
CA ASN A 232 -22.32 -9.76 14.64
C ASN A 232 -23.59 -9.26 13.93
N ASP A 233 -24.26 -8.29 14.53
CA ASP A 233 -25.49 -7.67 14.00
C ASP A 233 -25.30 -7.04 12.61
N LYS A 234 -24.09 -6.54 12.32
CA LYS A 234 -23.70 -5.96 11.03
C LYS A 234 -23.21 -6.98 10.00
N GLY A 235 -23.19 -8.27 10.34
CA GLY A 235 -22.74 -9.32 9.44
C GLY A 235 -21.23 -9.59 9.50
N PHE A 236 -20.45 -8.85 10.29
CA PHE A 236 -19.01 -9.05 10.39
C PHE A 236 -18.66 -10.28 11.23
N TYR A 237 -17.60 -10.96 10.82
CA TYR A 237 -16.97 -12.03 11.57
C TYR A 237 -15.45 -12.02 11.38
N VAL A 238 -14.74 -12.57 12.36
CA VAL A 238 -13.29 -12.80 12.31
C VAL A 238 -12.97 -14.10 13.03
N ILE A 239 -11.99 -14.84 12.51
CA ILE A 239 -11.53 -16.13 13.04
C ILE A 239 -10.02 -16.17 12.95
N LYS A 240 -9.37 -16.59 14.03
CA LYS A 240 -7.93 -16.87 14.07
C LYS A 240 -7.72 -18.38 14.22
N LEU A 241 -6.87 -18.95 13.38
CA LEU A 241 -6.59 -20.38 13.25
C LEU A 241 -5.10 -20.65 13.33
N LYS A 242 -4.72 -21.91 13.60
CA LYS A 242 -3.33 -22.39 13.48
C LYS A 242 -3.10 -23.02 12.10
N LYS A 243 -2.03 -22.60 11.41
CA LYS A 243 -1.63 -23.05 10.06
C LYS A 243 -1.08 -24.48 10.05
N ASN A 244 -0.27 -24.82 11.05
CA ASN A 244 0.42 -26.11 11.14
C ASN A 244 -0.54 -27.31 11.26
N GLU A 245 -1.81 -27.07 11.58
CA GLU A 245 -2.83 -28.10 11.70
C GLU A 245 -3.55 -28.39 10.37
N ARG A 246 -3.50 -27.48 9.38
CA ARG A 246 -4.31 -27.58 8.16
C ARG A 246 -3.78 -26.69 7.02
N ASN A 247 -3.58 -27.26 5.83
CA ASN A 247 -3.23 -26.51 4.62
C ASN A 247 -4.45 -25.93 3.90
N SER A 248 -5.63 -26.49 4.16
CA SER A 248 -6.91 -26.02 3.64
C SER A 248 -8.03 -26.39 4.61
N PHE A 249 -9.13 -25.64 4.57
CA PHE A 249 -10.32 -25.91 5.38
C PHE A 249 -11.60 -25.44 4.67
N HIS A 250 -12.74 -25.98 5.06
CA HIS A 250 -14.05 -25.59 4.58
C HIS A 250 -14.70 -24.61 5.53
N LEU A 251 -15.06 -23.44 5.00
CA LEU A 251 -15.78 -22.40 5.69
C LEU A 251 -17.22 -22.38 5.20
N CYS A 252 -18.19 -22.63 6.07
CA CYS A 252 -19.61 -22.67 5.74
C CYS A 252 -20.39 -21.65 6.56
N LEU A 253 -21.38 -21.01 5.94
CA LEU A 253 -22.40 -20.28 6.67
C LEU A 253 -23.46 -21.25 7.21
N LYS A 254 -23.88 -21.09 8.46
CA LYS A 254 -24.85 -21.96 9.13
C LYS A 254 -25.99 -21.16 9.74
N LYS A 255 -27.23 -21.59 9.50
CA LYS A 255 -28.46 -21.05 10.09
C LYS A 255 -29.36 -22.19 10.53
N ASN A 256 -29.84 -22.17 11.78
CA ASN A 256 -30.74 -23.19 12.33
C ASN A 256 -30.28 -24.64 12.04
N ASP A 257 -28.99 -24.90 12.24
CA ASP A 257 -28.32 -26.18 11.98
C ASP A 257 -28.16 -26.64 10.52
N ILE A 258 -28.56 -25.82 9.56
CA ILE A 258 -28.35 -26.07 8.13
C ILE A 258 -27.15 -25.26 7.64
N LYS A 259 -26.17 -25.94 7.02
CA LYS A 259 -25.03 -25.32 6.35
C LYS A 259 -25.40 -24.94 4.91
N PHE A 260 -24.97 -23.77 4.46
CA PHE A 260 -25.12 -23.30 3.08
C PHE A 260 -23.96 -22.34 2.74
N ASP A 261 -23.76 -22.08 1.45
CA ASP A 261 -22.65 -21.27 0.91
C ASP A 261 -21.30 -21.69 1.54
N CYS A 262 -20.85 -22.91 1.23
CA CYS A 262 -19.57 -23.43 1.73
C CYS A 262 -18.44 -23.14 0.74
N LYS A 263 -17.29 -22.69 1.26
CA LYS A 263 -16.11 -22.31 0.50
C LYS A 263 -14.89 -23.06 1.01
N THR A 264 -14.03 -23.52 0.10
CA THR A 264 -12.74 -24.12 0.46
C THR A 264 -11.68 -23.03 0.47
N ILE A 265 -11.01 -22.87 1.60
CA ILE A 265 -9.95 -21.90 1.82
C ILE A 265 -8.61 -22.64 1.84
N THR A 266 -7.60 -22.11 1.16
CA THR A 266 -6.25 -22.68 1.11
C THR A 266 -5.24 -21.69 1.68
N ILE A 267 -4.42 -22.15 2.62
CA ILE A 267 -3.35 -21.39 3.25
C ILE A 267 -2.11 -21.45 2.35
N ASP A 268 -2.20 -20.90 1.14
CA ASP A 268 -1.11 -20.92 0.15
C ASP A 268 -0.11 -19.79 0.40
N GLY A 269 0.67 -19.92 1.47
CA GLY A 269 1.62 -18.89 1.89
C GLY A 269 0.97 -17.59 2.36
N LYS A 270 -0.35 -17.50 2.47
CA LYS A 270 -1.06 -16.34 3.02
C LYS A 270 -1.02 -16.34 4.55
N ASP A 271 -1.17 -15.17 5.15
CA ASP A 271 -1.38 -15.01 6.60
C ASP A 271 -2.84 -14.70 6.93
N TRP A 272 -3.61 -14.24 5.94
CA TRP A 272 -5.03 -14.02 6.09
C TRP A 272 -5.80 -14.08 4.77
N GLU A 273 -7.11 -14.20 4.86
CA GLU A 273 -8.00 -14.11 3.70
C GLU A 273 -9.33 -13.45 4.06
N GLU A 274 -9.84 -12.64 3.15
CA GLU A 274 -11.16 -12.00 3.29
C GLU A 274 -12.20 -12.81 2.53
N ILE A 275 -13.27 -13.22 3.21
CA ILE A 275 -14.32 -14.06 2.63
C ILE A 275 -15.69 -13.50 3.00
N ASP A 276 -16.41 -13.03 1.98
CA ASP A 276 -17.81 -12.61 2.14
C ASP A 276 -18.76 -13.78 1.83
N PHE A 277 -19.88 -13.84 2.56
CA PHE A 277 -20.98 -14.78 2.35
C PHE A 277 -22.26 -14.04 2.01
N PHE A 278 -23.17 -14.71 1.31
CA PHE A 278 -24.50 -14.17 1.02
C PHE A 278 -25.56 -15.04 1.67
N SER A 279 -26.27 -14.46 2.64
CA SER A 279 -27.45 -15.11 3.20
C SER A 279 -28.62 -14.94 2.23
N GLN A 280 -29.22 -16.05 1.77
CA GLN A 280 -30.42 -16.00 0.96
C GLN A 280 -31.59 -15.52 1.81
N SER A 281 -32.37 -14.59 1.25
CA SER A 281 -33.72 -14.31 1.71
C SER A 281 -34.58 -15.52 1.37
N ASN A 282 -35.06 -16.23 2.39
CA ASN A 282 -36.25 -17.07 2.20
C ASN A 282 -37.47 -16.18 2.03
#